data_AF-A0A7V1KMB2-F1
#
_entry.id   AF-A0A7V1KMB2-F1
#
_cell.length_a   1.000
_cell.length_b   1.000
_cell.length_c   1.000
_cell.angle_alpha   90.00
_cell.angle_beta   90.00
_cell.angle_gamma   90.00
#
_symmetry.space_group_name_H-M   'P 1'
#
loop_
_entity.id
_entity.type
_entity.pdbx_description
1 polymer ?
#
loop_
_entity_poly.entity_id
_entity_poly.type
_entity_poly.pdbx_seq_one_letter_code
_entity_poly.pdbx_strand_id
1 'polypeptide(L)'
;LAPRFGGVLEKAVDYRGSLEVFRRDLRAHIALANMLGPYRISLHSGSDKFSLYPVLAREGGDRWHVKTAGTSYLVALQVVAEKDPELLREIWSLALERFQQDRKSYHLAPELTRLPRPQDLKEEELPSLLVEDDSRQVLHVTFGSVLRGELGNRLRQLLLQHEEEYQRALAEHLGRHLVALGVKKDG
;
A
#
# COMPACT_ATOMS: atom_id res chain seq x y z
N LEU A 1 -17.87 -11.42 -1.20
CA LEU A 1 -17.56 -11.61 0.24
C LEU A 1 -16.11 -11.21 0.49
N ALA A 2 -15.78 -10.57 1.62
CA ALA A 2 -14.40 -10.27 2.02
C ALA A 2 -14.05 -11.03 3.31
N PRO A 3 -13.56 -12.28 3.23
CA PRO A 3 -13.20 -13.06 4.39
C PRO A 3 -11.91 -12.54 5.05
N ARG A 4 -11.73 -12.87 6.34
CA ARG A 4 -10.46 -12.68 7.03
C ARG A 4 -9.63 -13.95 6.83
N PHE A 5 -8.58 -13.86 6.02
CA PHE A 5 -7.63 -14.96 5.80
C PHE A 5 -6.68 -15.13 6.98
N GLY A 6 -6.12 -16.33 7.12
CA GLY A 6 -5.02 -16.60 8.05
C GLY A 6 -3.76 -15.80 7.71
N GLY A 7 -2.99 -15.42 8.74
CA GLY A 7 -1.83 -14.55 8.62
C GLY A 7 -2.17 -13.06 8.76
N VAL A 8 -1.28 -12.20 8.29
CA VAL A 8 -1.33 -10.76 8.55
C VAL A 8 -1.32 -9.97 7.24
N LEU A 9 -2.38 -9.17 7.04
CA LEU A 9 -2.55 -8.28 5.88
C LEU A 9 -2.54 -6.81 6.32
N GLU A 10 -1.37 -6.36 6.77
CA GLU A 10 -1.16 -4.97 7.16
C GLU A 10 -1.19 -4.03 5.94
N LYS A 11 -1.36 -2.74 6.22
CA LYS A 11 -1.34 -1.70 5.17
C LYS A 11 0.10 -1.51 4.65
N ALA A 12 0.24 -1.12 3.39
CA ALA A 12 1.50 -0.73 2.75
C ALA A 12 2.61 -1.78 2.58
N VAL A 13 2.46 -2.98 3.14
CA VAL A 13 3.49 -4.04 3.15
C VAL A 13 2.95 -5.35 2.55
N ASP A 14 3.82 -6.30 2.23
CA ASP A 14 3.40 -7.62 1.76
C ASP A 14 2.76 -8.46 2.88
N TYR A 15 2.12 -9.57 2.51
CA TYR A 15 1.55 -10.54 3.42
C TYR A 15 2.62 -11.20 4.28
N ARG A 16 2.32 -11.36 5.57
CA ARG A 16 3.14 -12.14 6.51
C ARG A 16 2.35 -13.35 7.00
N GLY A 17 2.80 -14.55 6.63
CA GLY A 17 2.18 -15.81 7.03
C GLY A 17 2.49 -16.96 6.08
N SER A 18 1.77 -18.07 6.23
CA SER A 18 1.95 -19.26 5.39
C SER A 18 1.11 -19.16 4.11
N LEU A 19 1.79 -19.13 2.96
CA LEU A 19 1.13 -19.16 1.65
C LEU A 19 0.31 -20.44 1.43
N GLU A 20 0.71 -21.56 2.06
CA GLU A 20 -0.06 -22.81 2.00
C GLU A 20 -1.38 -22.71 2.77
N VAL A 21 -1.37 -22.06 3.93
CA VAL A 21 -2.60 -21.78 4.70
C VAL A 21 -3.50 -20.85 3.89
N PHE A 22 -2.96 -19.76 3.34
CA PHE A 22 -3.72 -18.85 2.49
C PHE A 22 -4.34 -19.58 1.29
N ARG A 23 -3.56 -20.42 0.57
CA ARG A 23 -4.04 -21.21 -0.58
C ARG A 23 -5.20 -22.12 -0.18
N ARG A 24 -5.05 -22.87 0.92
CA ARG A 24 -6.09 -23.77 1.44
C ARG A 24 -7.37 -23.01 1.75
N ASP A 25 -7.27 -21.91 2.48
CA ASP A 25 -8.42 -21.10 2.90
C ASP A 25 -9.10 -20.45 1.68
N LEU A 26 -8.32 -19.97 0.70
CA LEU A 26 -8.84 -19.44 -0.56
C LEU A 26 -9.62 -20.49 -1.34
N ARG A 27 -9.08 -21.70 -1.51
CA ARG A 27 -9.79 -22.81 -2.19
C ARG A 27 -11.12 -23.12 -1.54
N ALA A 28 -11.17 -23.16 -0.21
CA ALA A 28 -12.42 -23.36 0.53
C ALA A 28 -13.43 -22.24 0.26
N HIS A 29 -12.99 -20.98 0.29
CA HIS A 29 -13.86 -19.84 -0.04
C HIS A 29 -14.33 -19.84 -1.49
N ILE A 30 -13.49 -20.25 -2.45
CA ILE A 30 -13.88 -20.40 -3.85
C ILE A 30 -14.88 -21.54 -4.03
N ALA A 31 -14.72 -22.67 -3.34
CA ALA A 31 -15.69 -23.76 -3.35
C ALA A 31 -17.05 -23.30 -2.79
N LEU A 32 -17.06 -22.54 -1.69
CA LEU A 32 -18.28 -21.94 -1.15
C LEU A 32 -18.91 -20.93 -2.11
N ALA A 33 -18.09 -20.11 -2.78
CA ALA A 33 -18.56 -19.17 -3.78
C ALA A 33 -19.22 -19.89 -4.96
N ASN A 34 -18.68 -21.03 -5.41
CA ASN A 34 -19.28 -21.88 -6.44
C ASN A 34 -20.65 -22.45 -6.02
N MET A 35 -20.76 -22.92 -4.77
CA MET A 35 -21.95 -23.61 -4.28
C MET A 35 -23.09 -22.65 -3.90
N LEU A 36 -22.75 -21.49 -3.35
CA LEU A 36 -23.71 -20.60 -2.69
C LEU A 36 -24.02 -19.33 -3.49
N GLY A 37 -23.47 -19.17 -4.69
CA GLY A 37 -23.91 -18.11 -5.59
C GLY A 37 -23.02 -17.93 -6.81
N PRO A 38 -23.09 -16.76 -7.44
CA PRO A 38 -21.96 -16.19 -8.14
C PRO A 38 -21.49 -14.93 -7.39
N TYR A 39 -20.69 -15.11 -6.34
CA TYR A 39 -20.00 -14.00 -5.69
C TYR A 39 -18.47 -14.12 -5.81
N ARG A 40 -17.79 -12.98 -5.75
CA ARG A 40 -16.32 -12.92 -5.76
C ARG A 40 -15.74 -12.82 -4.36
N ILE A 41 -14.52 -13.33 -4.20
CA ILE A 41 -13.73 -13.20 -2.99
C ILE A 41 -12.93 -11.90 -3.06
N SER A 42 -13.22 -10.98 -2.14
CA SER A 42 -12.64 -9.66 -2.12
C SER A 42 -11.49 -9.58 -1.12
N LEU A 43 -10.28 -9.31 -1.60
CA LEU A 43 -9.10 -9.05 -0.78
C LEU A 43 -9.08 -7.59 -0.33
N HIS A 44 -9.37 -7.36 0.96
CA HIS A 44 -9.21 -6.06 1.60
C HIS A 44 -7.76 -5.85 2.05
N SER A 45 -7.31 -4.60 2.17
CA SER A 45 -5.88 -4.28 2.30
C SER A 45 -5.05 -4.95 1.19
N GLY A 46 -5.66 -5.04 0.00
CA GLY A 46 -5.19 -5.92 -1.05
C GLY A 46 -4.02 -5.34 -1.84
N SER A 47 -3.68 -4.07 -1.65
CA SER A 47 -2.48 -3.45 -2.22
C SER A 47 -1.19 -4.03 -1.62
N ASP A 48 -0.16 -4.08 -2.46
CA ASP A 48 1.21 -4.48 -2.13
C ASP A 48 1.34 -5.93 -1.61
N LYS A 49 0.31 -6.77 -1.80
CA LYS A 49 0.29 -8.19 -1.40
C LYS A 49 0.85 -9.08 -2.51
N PHE A 50 2.02 -8.72 -3.03
CA PHE A 50 2.60 -9.35 -4.22
C PHE A 50 2.79 -10.86 -4.06
N SER A 51 3.17 -11.34 -2.87
CA SER A 51 3.26 -12.78 -2.57
C SER A 51 1.93 -13.54 -2.71
N LEU A 52 0.79 -12.87 -2.48
CA LEU A 52 -0.53 -13.49 -2.56
C LEU A 52 -1.10 -13.53 -3.98
N TYR A 53 -0.72 -12.60 -4.86
CA TYR A 53 -1.35 -12.45 -6.17
C TYR A 53 -1.22 -13.68 -7.07
N PRO A 54 -0.06 -14.37 -7.17
CA PRO A 54 0.04 -15.59 -7.96
C PRO A 54 -0.89 -16.70 -7.46
N VAL A 55 -1.08 -16.81 -6.15
CA VAL A 55 -2.01 -17.78 -5.56
C VAL A 55 -3.45 -17.36 -5.85
N LEU A 56 -3.78 -16.08 -5.68
CA LEU A 56 -5.11 -15.55 -5.95
C LEU A 56 -5.53 -15.72 -7.41
N ALA A 57 -4.62 -15.44 -8.35
CA ALA A 57 -4.87 -15.58 -9.78
C ALA A 57 -5.07 -17.04 -10.19
N ARG A 58 -4.20 -17.95 -9.72
CA ARG A 58 -4.27 -19.38 -10.07
C ARG A 58 -5.49 -20.08 -9.48
N GLU A 59 -5.77 -19.84 -8.20
CA GLU A 59 -6.81 -20.57 -7.49
C GLU A 59 -8.19 -19.90 -7.60
N GLY A 60 -8.19 -18.57 -7.79
CA GLY A 60 -9.41 -17.78 -7.82
C GLY A 60 -10.06 -17.66 -9.20
N GLY A 61 -9.34 -17.95 -10.29
CA GLY A 61 -9.84 -17.75 -11.66
C GLY A 61 -10.31 -16.30 -11.88
N ASP A 62 -11.57 -16.11 -12.25
CA ASP A 62 -12.23 -14.79 -12.41
C ASP A 62 -12.99 -14.33 -11.14
N ARG A 63 -12.92 -15.09 -10.05
CA ARG A 63 -13.75 -14.93 -8.84
C ARG A 63 -13.06 -14.20 -7.70
N TRP A 64 -12.22 -13.23 -8.02
CA TRP A 64 -11.59 -12.38 -7.03
C TRP A 64 -11.81 -10.89 -7.31
N HIS A 65 -11.58 -10.09 -6.27
CA HIS A 65 -11.63 -8.64 -6.32
C HIS A 65 -10.54 -8.11 -5.37
N VAL A 66 -9.69 -7.20 -5.82
CA VAL A 66 -8.62 -6.62 -5.00
C VAL A 66 -8.92 -5.15 -4.76
N LYS A 67 -8.96 -4.74 -3.49
CA LYS A 67 -9.11 -3.33 -3.13
C LYS A 67 -7.76 -2.69 -2.86
N THR A 68 -7.41 -1.67 -3.64
CA THR A 68 -6.35 -0.72 -3.36
C THR A 68 -6.96 0.59 -2.85
N ALA A 69 -6.17 1.40 -2.13
CA ALA A 69 -6.57 2.76 -1.72
C ALA A 69 -5.31 3.56 -1.34
N GLY A 70 -4.77 3.32 -0.14
CA GLY A 70 -3.68 4.14 0.40
C GLY A 70 -2.33 4.01 -0.29
N THR A 71 -2.10 2.99 -1.13
CA THR A 71 -0.87 2.95 -1.94
C THR A 71 -0.78 4.10 -2.94
N SER A 72 -1.92 4.60 -3.45
CA SER A 72 -1.92 5.75 -4.36
C SER A 72 -1.37 7.00 -3.66
N TYR A 73 -1.61 7.16 -2.36
CA TYR A 73 -0.99 8.21 -1.56
C TYR A 73 0.52 8.00 -1.42
N LEU A 74 0.99 6.78 -1.21
CA LEU A 74 2.43 6.48 -1.18
C LEU A 74 3.10 6.74 -2.54
N VAL A 75 2.43 6.44 -3.65
CA VAL A 75 2.90 6.78 -5.00
C VAL A 75 2.97 8.30 -5.19
N ALA A 76 1.99 9.05 -4.69
CA ALA A 76 2.05 10.51 -4.71
C ALA A 76 3.30 11.03 -3.96
N LEU A 77 3.63 10.43 -2.81
CA LEU A 77 4.85 10.78 -2.08
C LEU A 77 6.14 10.40 -2.83
N GLN A 78 6.11 9.42 -3.75
CA GLN A 78 7.27 9.12 -4.62
C GLN A 78 7.54 10.27 -5.59
N VAL A 79 6.49 10.90 -6.12
CA VAL A 79 6.63 12.12 -6.94
C VAL A 79 7.18 13.26 -6.10
N VAL A 80 6.70 13.43 -4.86
CA VAL A 80 7.26 14.42 -3.94
C VAL A 80 8.75 14.17 -3.68
N ALA A 81 9.14 12.92 -3.45
CA ALA A 81 10.54 12.55 -3.22
C ALA A 81 11.47 12.99 -4.36
N GLU A 82 10.96 13.02 -5.60
CA GLU A 82 11.73 13.44 -6.78
C GLU A 82 11.69 14.96 -7.00
N LYS A 83 10.55 15.61 -6.72
CA LYS A 83 10.30 17.02 -7.10
C LYS A 83 10.52 18.02 -5.99
N ASP A 84 10.24 17.64 -4.74
CA ASP A 84 10.41 18.46 -3.53
C ASP A 84 10.79 17.57 -2.34
N PRO A 85 12.07 17.15 -2.26
CA PRO A 85 12.55 16.28 -1.19
C PRO A 85 12.37 16.89 0.21
N GLU A 86 12.48 18.21 0.34
CA GLU A 86 12.25 18.91 1.60
C GLU A 86 10.78 18.80 2.05
N LEU A 87 9.81 18.90 1.13
CA LEU A 87 8.41 18.59 1.46
C LEU A 87 8.23 17.15 1.94
N LEU A 88 8.94 16.17 1.35
CA LEU A 88 8.90 14.79 1.86
C LEU A 88 9.48 14.69 3.28
N ARG A 89 10.58 15.40 3.56
CA ARG A 89 11.18 15.48 4.91
C ARG A 89 10.21 16.06 5.93
N GLU A 90 9.51 17.13 5.57
CA GLU A 90 8.49 17.76 6.42
C GLU A 90 7.29 16.81 6.67
N ILE A 91 6.82 16.13 5.62
CA ILE A 91 5.77 15.11 5.71
C ILE A 91 6.21 13.97 6.64
N TRP A 92 7.45 13.50 6.49
CA TRP A 92 8.01 12.46 7.34
C TRP A 92 8.08 12.87 8.81
N SER A 93 8.51 14.11 9.08
CA SER A 93 8.52 14.67 10.43
C SER A 93 7.13 14.67 11.07
N LEU A 94 6.12 15.19 10.35
CA LEU A 94 4.74 15.19 10.83
C LEU A 94 4.20 13.76 11.01
N ALA A 95 4.53 12.85 10.11
CA ALA A 95 4.09 11.46 10.19
C ALA A 95 4.61 10.78 11.46
N LEU A 96 5.88 10.97 11.80
CA LEU A 96 6.45 10.46 13.05
C LEU A 96 5.75 11.03 14.29
N GLU A 97 5.47 12.35 14.31
CA GLU A 97 4.75 13.00 15.40
C GLU A 97 3.33 12.44 15.57
N ARG A 98 2.60 12.24 14.46
CA ARG A 98 1.18 11.87 14.47
C ARG A 98 0.93 10.37 14.53
N PHE A 99 1.96 9.56 14.31
CA PHE A 99 1.83 8.11 14.18
C PHE A 99 1.03 7.45 15.31
N GLN A 100 1.33 7.76 16.58
CA GLN A 100 0.65 7.13 17.73
C GLN A 100 -0.84 7.46 17.79
N GLN A 101 -1.22 8.65 17.33
CA GLN A 101 -2.62 9.07 17.29
C GLN A 101 -3.35 8.45 16.09
N ASP A 102 -2.73 8.50 14.91
CA ASP A 102 -3.38 8.11 13.66
C ASP A 102 -3.48 6.59 13.48
N ARG A 103 -2.58 5.82 14.12
CA ARG A 103 -2.62 4.36 14.06
C ARG A 103 -3.76 3.72 14.85
N LYS A 104 -4.49 4.46 15.70
CA LYS A 104 -5.49 3.90 16.62
C LYS A 104 -6.58 3.08 15.93
N SER A 105 -6.92 3.38 14.68
CA SER A 105 -7.90 2.66 13.87
C SER A 105 -7.30 1.63 12.93
N TYR A 106 -6.00 1.35 13.04
CA TYR A 106 -5.27 0.45 12.17
C TYR A 106 -4.53 -0.63 12.97
N HIS A 107 -4.60 -1.86 12.47
CA HIS A 107 -3.76 -2.96 12.95
C HIS A 107 -2.49 -2.98 12.10
N LEU A 108 -1.40 -2.43 12.65
CA LEU A 108 -0.05 -2.42 12.09
C LEU A 108 0.99 -2.34 13.21
N ALA A 109 2.16 -2.93 12.96
CA ALA A 109 3.23 -3.02 13.94
C ALA A 109 4.60 -2.74 13.29
N PRO A 110 4.85 -1.49 12.83
CA PRO A 110 6.16 -1.10 12.36
C PRO A 110 7.15 -1.07 13.53
N GLU A 111 8.39 -1.44 13.27
CA GLU A 111 9.47 -1.39 14.24
C GLU A 111 10.01 0.05 14.36
N LEU A 112 9.48 0.80 15.33
CA LEU A 112 9.76 2.24 15.47
C LEU A 112 11.23 2.55 15.76
N THR A 113 11.97 1.60 16.34
CA THR A 113 13.40 1.79 16.63
C THR A 113 14.28 1.81 15.38
N ARG A 114 13.77 1.31 14.25
CA ARG A 114 14.46 1.33 12.95
C ARG A 114 14.20 2.58 12.13
N LEU A 115 13.27 3.43 12.57
CA LEU A 115 12.87 4.59 11.80
C LEU A 115 13.92 5.70 11.87
N PRO A 116 14.42 6.20 10.72
CA PRO A 116 15.39 7.27 10.70
C PRO A 116 14.75 8.59 11.14
N ARG A 117 15.50 9.41 11.88
CA ARG A 117 15.05 10.76 12.23
C ARG A 117 15.13 11.65 10.99
N PRO A 118 14.19 12.61 10.80
CA PRO A 118 14.17 13.45 9.61
C PRO A 118 15.48 14.20 9.37
N GLN A 119 16.17 14.66 10.43
CA GLN A 119 17.44 15.39 10.33
C GLN A 119 18.65 14.53 9.98
N ASP A 120 18.57 13.21 10.15
CA ASP A 120 19.70 12.31 9.88
C ASP A 120 19.73 11.85 8.42
N LEU A 121 18.62 12.01 7.70
CA LEU A 121 18.50 11.61 6.30
C LEU A 121 19.11 12.65 5.36
N LYS A 122 19.95 12.22 4.44
CA LYS A 122 20.32 13.03 3.28
C LYS A 122 19.18 13.02 2.26
N GLU A 123 19.22 13.98 1.34
CA GLU A 123 18.22 14.12 0.29
C GLU A 123 18.08 12.84 -0.54
N GLU A 124 19.21 12.21 -0.87
CA GLU A 124 19.27 10.99 -1.69
C GLU A 124 18.75 9.75 -0.94
N GLU A 125 18.65 9.82 0.38
CA GLU A 125 18.17 8.73 1.23
C GLU A 125 16.67 8.81 1.49
N LEU A 126 16.03 9.97 1.29
CA LEU A 126 14.59 10.15 1.51
C LEU A 126 13.70 9.17 0.72
N PRO A 127 14.00 8.81 -0.55
CA PRO A 127 13.20 7.82 -1.27
C PRO A 127 13.12 6.44 -0.60
N SER A 128 14.12 6.07 0.23
CA SER A 128 14.09 4.79 0.98
C SER A 128 12.89 4.69 1.93
N LEU A 129 12.36 5.82 2.41
CA LEU A 129 11.16 5.88 3.25
C LEU A 129 9.91 5.30 2.56
N LEU A 130 9.91 5.26 1.22
CA LEU A 130 8.80 4.78 0.41
C LEU A 130 8.99 3.34 -0.08
N VAL A 131 10.12 2.72 0.30
CA VAL A 131 10.49 1.33 -0.01
C VAL A 131 10.47 0.47 1.26
N GLU A 132 11.04 0.97 2.35
CA GLU A 132 11.12 0.23 3.61
C GLU A 132 9.73 0.06 4.26
N ASP A 133 9.44 -1.15 4.74
CA ASP A 133 8.11 -1.51 5.24
C ASP A 133 7.65 -0.61 6.42
N ASP A 134 8.53 -0.39 7.40
CA ASP A 134 8.19 0.33 8.63
C ASP A 134 7.82 1.79 8.36
N SER A 135 8.62 2.49 7.55
CA SER A 135 8.38 3.88 7.16
C SER A 135 7.16 4.02 6.24
N ARG A 136 6.97 3.10 5.29
CA ARG A 136 5.77 3.04 4.44
C ARG A 136 4.49 2.92 5.27
N GLN A 137 4.49 2.10 6.32
CA GLN A 137 3.33 1.97 7.21
C GLN A 137 3.01 3.26 7.95
N VAL A 138 4.03 3.93 8.50
CA VAL A 138 3.89 5.20 9.20
C VAL A 138 3.35 6.28 8.25
N LEU A 139 3.93 6.42 7.06
CA LEU A 139 3.45 7.36 6.05
C LEU A 139 2.02 7.04 5.61
N HIS A 140 1.71 5.76 5.35
CA HIS A 140 0.38 5.34 4.90
C HIS A 140 -0.70 5.69 5.93
N VAL A 141 -0.45 5.48 7.22
CA VAL A 141 -1.50 5.64 8.23
C VAL A 141 -1.74 7.11 8.60
N THR A 142 -0.73 7.95 8.44
CA THR A 142 -0.75 9.36 8.83
C THR A 142 -1.23 10.30 7.72
N PHE A 143 -1.61 9.75 6.55
CA PHE A 143 -2.09 10.53 5.40
C PHE A 143 -3.19 11.53 5.79
N GLY A 144 -4.09 11.17 6.71
CA GLY A 144 -5.18 12.04 7.13
C GLY A 144 -4.69 13.31 7.83
N SER A 145 -3.66 13.21 8.67
CA SER A 145 -3.06 14.37 9.32
C SER A 145 -2.31 15.25 8.34
N VAL A 146 -1.59 14.65 7.39
CA VAL A 146 -0.90 15.39 6.32
C VAL A 146 -1.90 16.15 5.45
N LEU A 147 -2.92 15.46 4.92
CA LEU A 147 -3.84 16.02 3.93
C LEU A 147 -4.75 17.13 4.48
N ARG A 148 -5.01 17.13 5.79
CA ARG A 148 -5.84 18.14 6.47
C ARG A 148 -5.08 19.41 6.86
N GLY A 149 -3.75 19.39 6.84
CA GLY A 149 -2.90 20.55 7.16
C GLY A 149 -2.36 21.27 5.92
N GLU A 150 -1.47 22.24 6.16
CA GLU A 150 -0.79 23.00 5.10
C GLU A 150 0.08 22.14 4.18
N LEU A 151 0.71 21.09 4.72
CA LEU A 151 1.46 20.11 3.91
C LEU A 151 0.55 19.45 2.86
N GLY A 152 -0.72 19.23 3.19
CA GLY A 152 -1.71 18.73 2.25
C GLY A 152 -1.99 19.70 1.11
N ASN A 153 -1.99 21.02 1.37
CA ASN A 153 -2.14 22.03 0.32
C ASN A 153 -0.94 22.03 -0.62
N ARG A 154 0.28 22.04 -0.08
CA ARG A 154 1.53 21.97 -0.85
C ARG A 154 1.62 20.69 -1.67
N LEU A 155 1.28 19.54 -1.07
CA LEU A 155 1.22 18.25 -1.77
C LEU A 155 0.27 18.31 -2.97
N ARG A 156 -0.95 18.81 -2.78
CA ARG A 156 -1.92 18.94 -3.88
C ARG A 156 -1.42 19.87 -4.98
N GLN A 157 -0.82 20.99 -4.64
CA GLN A 157 -0.26 21.93 -5.62
C GLN A 157 0.89 21.29 -6.42
N LEU A 158 1.82 20.61 -5.75
CA LEU A 158 2.92 19.90 -6.40
C LEU A 158 2.40 18.84 -7.37
N LEU A 159 1.42 18.01 -6.95
CA LEU A 159 0.86 16.97 -7.80
C LEU A 159 0.08 17.54 -9.00
N LEU A 160 -0.53 18.72 -8.88
CA LEU A 160 -1.16 19.41 -10.02
C LEU A 160 -0.12 19.93 -11.01
N GLN A 161 1.05 20.36 -10.54
CA GLN A 161 2.16 20.79 -11.41
C GLN A 161 2.85 19.61 -12.10
N HIS A 162 2.85 18.44 -11.45
CA HIS A 162 3.47 17.20 -11.93
C HIS A 162 2.44 16.09 -12.17
N GLU A 163 1.30 16.45 -12.76
CA GLU A 163 0.18 15.53 -12.95
C GLU A 163 0.57 14.32 -13.82
N GLU A 164 1.31 14.56 -14.91
CA GLU A 164 1.76 13.51 -15.83
C GLU A 164 2.69 12.52 -15.12
N GLU A 165 3.65 12.99 -14.32
CA GLU A 165 4.53 12.12 -13.55
C GLU A 165 3.76 11.29 -12.53
N TYR A 166 2.78 11.88 -11.84
CA TYR A 166 1.94 11.14 -10.91
C TYR A 166 1.08 10.09 -11.61
N GLN A 167 0.45 10.43 -12.74
CA GLN A 167 -0.33 9.49 -13.53
C GLN A 167 0.53 8.32 -14.02
N ARG A 168 1.74 8.60 -14.52
CA ARG A 168 2.69 7.57 -14.95
C ARG A 168 3.11 6.67 -13.80
N ALA A 169 3.53 7.24 -12.67
CA ALA A 169 3.94 6.47 -11.49
C ALA A 169 2.79 5.58 -10.96
N LEU A 170 1.56 6.11 -10.98
CA LEU A 170 0.37 5.34 -10.59
C LEU A 170 0.08 4.20 -11.57
N ALA A 171 0.17 4.46 -12.88
CA ALA A 171 -0.04 3.47 -13.92
C ALA A 171 1.01 2.35 -13.84
N GLU A 172 2.27 2.67 -13.56
CA GLU A 172 3.34 1.69 -13.34
C GLU A 172 3.09 0.86 -12.07
N HIS A 173 2.77 1.52 -10.95
CA HIS A 173 2.54 0.84 -9.68
C HIS A 173 1.33 -0.10 -9.72
N LEU A 174 0.19 0.36 -10.23
CA LEU A 174 -1.01 -0.47 -10.41
C LEU A 174 -0.83 -1.48 -11.55
N GLY A 175 -0.05 -1.15 -12.57
CA GLY A 175 0.33 -2.07 -13.65
C GLY A 175 1.02 -3.31 -13.10
N ARG A 176 1.98 -3.16 -12.19
CA ARG A 176 2.63 -4.30 -11.49
C ARG A 176 1.63 -5.18 -10.74
N HIS A 177 0.61 -4.57 -10.12
CA HIS A 177 -0.45 -5.33 -9.45
C HIS A 177 -1.24 -6.17 -10.45
N LEU A 178 -1.65 -5.57 -11.57
CA LEU A 178 -2.42 -6.26 -12.62
C LEU A 178 -1.61 -7.37 -13.28
N VAL A 179 -0.31 -7.17 -13.49
CA VAL A 179 0.62 -8.20 -13.98
C VAL A 179 0.71 -9.36 -12.99
N ALA A 180 0.99 -9.07 -11.73
CA ALA A 180 1.13 -10.12 -10.70
C ALA A 180 -0.18 -10.89 -10.44
N LEU A 181 -1.33 -10.25 -10.72
CA LEU A 181 -2.66 -10.87 -10.72
C LEU A 181 -3.00 -11.62 -12.03
N GLY A 182 -2.10 -11.63 -13.01
CA GLY A 182 -2.30 -12.31 -14.29
C GLY A 182 -3.32 -11.65 -15.22
N VAL A 183 -3.71 -10.40 -14.96
CA VAL A 183 -4.67 -9.64 -15.79
C VAL A 183 -3.98 -8.99 -16.99
N LYS A 184 -2.79 -8.42 -16.77
CA LYS A 184 -1.97 -7.81 -17.80
C LYS A 184 -0.77 -8.71 -18.09
N LYS A 185 -0.36 -8.85 -19.35
CA LYS A 185 0.90 -9.51 -19.70
C LYS A 185 2.07 -8.57 -19.43
N ASP A 186 3.22 -9.11 -19.04
CA ASP A 186 4.47 -8.36 -19.06
C ASP A 186 4.71 -7.84 -20.49
N GLY A 187 4.91 -6.52 -20.60
CA GLY A 187 5.10 -5.80 -21.86
C GLY A 187 6.16 -4.75 -21.68
#